data_AF-A0A8H2W5U9-F1
#
_entry.id   AF-A0A8H2W5U9-F1
#
_cell.length_a   1.000
_cell.length_b   1.000
_cell.length_c   1.000
_cell.angle_alpha   90.00
_cell.angle_beta   90.00
_cell.angle_gamma   90.00
#
_symmetry.space_group_name_H-M   'P 1'
#
loop_
_entity.id
_entity.type
_entity.pdbx_description
1 polymer ?
#
loop_
_entity_poly.entity_id
_entity_poly.type
_entity_poly.pdbx_seq_one_letter_code
_entity_poly.pdbx_strand_id
1 'polypeptide(L)'
;MPTIAPHPVATEPTSPARTGSSLAALFLTSKKALLHGNNVCNHASTLAAGSSNLTVDILTLDAKIQWLTRNVIGQLKAANSIAKYLESERDRAHSVAREWDRARSRRTRSLDAILDQLGNQAVPPSLHKTVSGSSVFGSPRSDTGKQLPDTPQLGINGKASLGASHLNQESDQTVQERSRWKTLRDFIDERSIEEALERIEEERLQLDDSLARSYDFPQALDEQISAVRDSLPQFSAEPILHEVHRHMTEQDRLVHAMAEDLEGIARHFGQVKDALQVEDDGGVIDMDDIRTLDQDTNELSAVVRDLDQSGRSVEDLHEQLSAIKTSKLQDLETHQAILTRLEDLEETMVAMLAEQDAVHHEANFLLETLNSRLMELEKLEEAYLAYRRSYARLLQEMARRERYRAEMEEIVHGMVERLERYRDEEIQRRHEFFTQEGEFIPEDLCPFVTDPPARWSLANTGEDDGRVIAEGLLEEACHILEDT
;
A
#
# COMPACT_ATOMS: atom_id res chain seq x y z
N MET A 1 20.26 59.70 110.35
CA MET A 1 20.79 61.01 109.93
C MET A 1 19.83 61.58 108.89
N PRO A 2 19.47 62.86 108.99
CA PRO A 2 18.12 63.43 108.89
C PRO A 2 17.88 64.09 107.51
N THR A 3 16.66 64.49 107.11
CA THR A 3 16.06 65.84 107.34
C THR A 3 14.66 65.84 106.69
N ILE A 4 13.56 65.77 107.43
CA ILE A 4 12.65 66.87 107.88
C ILE A 4 12.23 67.87 106.75
N ALA A 5 10.97 67.71 106.27
CA ALA A 5 9.87 68.68 106.03
C ALA A 5 10.16 70.11 105.49
N PRO A 6 9.25 70.78 104.73
CA PRO A 6 7.79 70.78 104.95
C PRO A 6 6.85 70.89 103.72
N HIS A 7 5.56 70.65 103.98
CA HIS A 7 4.42 71.09 103.16
C HIS A 7 4.39 72.61 102.97
N PRO A 8 3.74 73.07 101.89
CA PRO A 8 2.58 73.93 102.10
C PRO A 8 1.35 73.50 101.29
N VAL A 9 0.21 73.71 101.93
CA VAL A 9 -1.14 73.69 101.37
C VAL A 9 -1.31 74.87 100.41
N ALA A 10 -1.79 74.61 99.21
CA ALA A 10 -2.43 75.61 98.36
C ALA A 10 -3.64 74.96 97.67
N THR A 11 -4.80 75.43 98.09
CA THR A 11 -6.12 75.27 97.49
C THR A 11 -6.22 75.93 96.12
N GLU A 12 -7.19 75.44 95.34
CA GLU A 12 -7.74 75.94 94.05
C GLU A 12 -7.14 75.40 92.75
N PRO A 13 -7.92 75.28 91.65
CA PRO A 13 -9.35 75.01 91.54
C PRO A 13 -9.62 73.76 90.68
N THR A 14 -10.75 73.11 90.93
CA THR A 14 -11.46 72.26 89.96
C THR A 14 -11.66 73.05 88.66
N SER A 15 -10.84 72.78 87.66
CA SER A 15 -11.04 73.24 86.29
C SER A 15 -11.78 72.13 85.54
N PRO A 16 -12.97 72.40 84.96
CA PRO A 16 -13.64 71.44 84.09
C PRO A 16 -12.85 71.37 82.79
N ALA A 17 -12.04 70.31 82.65
CA ALA A 17 -11.38 70.01 81.39
C ALA A 17 -12.47 69.74 80.34
N ARG A 18 -12.54 70.63 79.36
CA ARG A 18 -13.38 70.57 78.17
C ARG A 18 -13.37 69.16 77.55
N THR A 19 -14.50 68.45 77.64
CA THR A 19 -14.82 67.20 76.95
C THR A 19 -14.89 67.36 75.42
N GLY A 20 -15.21 68.57 74.94
CA GLY A 20 -15.43 68.83 73.51
C GLY A 20 -14.22 68.67 72.57
N SER A 21 -12.99 68.51 73.08
CA SER A 21 -11.82 68.20 72.22
C SER A 21 -11.72 66.72 71.86
N SER A 22 -12.34 65.83 72.65
CA SER A 22 -12.26 64.38 72.46
C SER A 22 -13.30 63.93 71.44
N LEU A 23 -14.55 64.40 71.57
CA LEU A 23 -15.66 63.96 70.73
C LEU A 23 -15.53 64.42 69.27
N ALA A 24 -15.03 65.64 69.04
CA ALA A 24 -14.74 66.14 67.69
C ALA A 24 -13.64 65.33 66.99
N ALA A 25 -12.66 64.80 67.74
CA ALA A 25 -11.62 63.93 67.20
C ALA A 25 -12.16 62.53 66.86
N LEU A 26 -13.04 61.98 67.71
CA LEU A 26 -13.77 60.73 67.43
C LEU A 26 -14.63 60.88 66.18
N PHE A 27 -15.36 62.00 66.06
CA PHE A 27 -16.20 62.30 64.89
C PHE A 27 -15.39 62.38 63.59
N LEU A 28 -14.23 63.06 63.62
CA LEU A 28 -13.39 63.17 62.44
C LEU A 28 -12.83 61.79 62.03
N THR A 29 -12.45 60.98 63.01
CA THR A 29 -11.91 59.63 62.79
C THR A 29 -12.98 58.69 62.24
N SER A 30 -14.17 58.68 62.83
CA SER A 30 -15.31 57.88 62.36
C SER A 30 -15.79 58.32 60.98
N LYS A 31 -15.83 59.62 60.69
CA LYS A 31 -16.11 60.15 59.34
C LYS A 31 -15.09 59.68 58.31
N LYS A 32 -13.79 59.72 58.64
CA LYS A 32 -12.72 59.29 57.74
C LYS A 32 -12.81 57.79 57.45
N ALA A 33 -13.04 56.97 58.47
CA ALA A 33 -13.23 55.54 58.32
C ALA A 33 -14.46 55.21 57.48
N LEU A 34 -15.58 55.90 57.69
CA LEU A 34 -16.80 55.70 56.90
C LEU A 34 -16.60 56.04 55.42
N LEU A 35 -15.97 57.18 55.12
CA LEU A 35 -15.67 57.56 53.74
C LEU A 35 -14.74 56.54 53.07
N HIS A 36 -13.72 56.06 53.79
CA HIS A 36 -12.80 55.04 53.29
C HIS A 36 -13.49 53.71 53.05
N GLY A 37 -14.22 53.18 54.04
CA GLY A 37 -14.98 51.94 53.94
C GLY A 37 -16.00 51.99 52.80
N ASN A 38 -16.72 53.11 52.65
CA ASN A 38 -17.65 53.29 51.54
C ASN A 38 -16.95 53.24 50.18
N ASN A 39 -15.76 53.84 50.04
CA ASN A 39 -15.02 53.78 48.78
C ASN A 39 -14.58 52.36 48.43
N VAL A 40 -14.03 51.63 49.42
CA VAL A 40 -13.55 50.25 49.21
C VAL A 40 -14.71 49.30 48.94
N CYS A 41 -15.83 49.40 49.66
CA CYS A 41 -17.01 48.57 49.40
C CYS A 41 -17.67 48.88 48.05
N ASN A 42 -17.75 50.15 47.63
CA ASN A 42 -18.24 50.49 46.29
C ASN A 42 -17.33 49.94 45.18
N HIS A 43 -16.01 49.98 45.39
CA HIS A 43 -15.06 49.38 44.46
C HIS A 43 -15.23 47.86 44.37
N ALA A 44 -15.23 47.16 45.52
CA ALA A 44 -15.42 45.72 45.59
C ALA A 44 -16.77 45.28 45.01
N SER A 45 -17.85 46.02 45.26
CA SER A 45 -19.16 45.75 44.66
C SER A 45 -19.15 45.92 43.14
N THR A 46 -18.42 46.91 42.61
CA THR A 46 -18.27 47.11 41.16
C THR A 46 -17.49 45.95 40.53
N LEU A 47 -16.43 45.49 41.17
CA LEU A 47 -15.66 44.33 40.74
C LEU A 47 -16.46 43.03 40.83
N ALA A 48 -17.27 42.84 41.88
CA ALA A 48 -18.15 41.69 42.01
C ALA A 48 -19.22 41.64 40.91
N ALA A 49 -19.84 42.79 40.59
CA ALA A 49 -20.74 42.90 39.45
C ALA A 49 -20.03 42.58 38.12
N GLY A 50 -18.79 43.06 37.93
CA GLY A 50 -17.96 42.73 36.78
C GLY A 50 -17.59 41.24 36.70
N SER A 51 -17.32 40.61 37.84
CA SER A 51 -16.96 39.18 37.96
C SER A 51 -18.12 38.25 37.60
N SER A 52 -19.35 38.66 37.91
CA SER A 52 -20.55 37.95 37.46
C SER A 52 -20.66 37.92 35.93
N ASN A 53 -20.42 39.05 35.25
CA ASN A 53 -20.38 39.10 33.78
C ASN A 53 -19.22 38.25 33.21
N LEU A 54 -18.03 38.32 33.82
CA LEU A 54 -16.89 37.48 33.42
C LEU A 54 -17.20 35.99 33.54
N THR A 55 -17.89 35.58 34.60
CA THR A 55 -18.32 34.19 34.82
C THR A 55 -19.18 33.68 33.68
N VAL A 56 -20.20 34.45 33.28
CA VAL A 56 -21.07 34.08 32.15
C VAL A 56 -20.27 33.96 30.86
N ASP A 57 -19.35 34.89 30.60
CA ASP A 57 -18.47 34.86 29.43
C ASP A 57 -17.57 33.62 29.43
N ILE A 58 -16.93 33.30 30.56
CA ILE A 58 -16.03 32.14 30.71
C ILE A 58 -16.80 30.85 30.44
N LEU A 59 -17.97 30.67 31.07
CA LEU A 59 -18.79 29.46 30.89
C LEU A 59 -19.29 29.33 29.45
N THR A 60 -19.65 30.45 28.81
CA THR A 60 -20.06 30.47 27.40
C THR A 60 -18.89 30.10 26.48
N LEU A 61 -17.70 30.65 26.71
CA LEU A 61 -16.49 30.33 25.96
C LEU A 61 -16.11 28.86 26.13
N ASP A 62 -16.12 28.36 27.36
CA ASP A 62 -15.79 26.96 27.63
C ASP A 62 -16.76 26.00 26.95
N ALA A 63 -18.07 26.26 27.01
CA ALA A 63 -19.07 25.46 26.30
C ALA A 63 -18.83 25.45 24.78
N LYS A 64 -18.46 26.59 24.19
CA LYS A 64 -18.11 26.70 22.76
C LYS A 64 -16.84 25.91 22.43
N ILE A 65 -15.79 26.04 23.23
CA ILE A 65 -14.52 25.31 23.03
C ILE A 65 -14.75 23.80 23.14
N GLN A 66 -15.47 23.33 24.16
CA GLN A 66 -15.81 21.91 24.29
C GLN A 66 -16.60 21.39 23.08
N TRP A 67 -17.57 22.18 22.61
CA TRP A 67 -18.33 21.82 21.42
C TRP A 67 -17.42 21.74 20.18
N LEU A 68 -16.57 22.75 19.95
CA LEU A 68 -15.63 22.77 18.83
C LEU A 68 -14.69 21.57 18.87
N THR A 69 -14.05 21.30 20.01
CA THR A 69 -13.12 20.17 20.16
C THR A 69 -13.79 18.83 19.87
N ARG A 70 -15.02 18.62 20.36
CA ARG A 70 -15.78 17.39 20.06
C ARG A 70 -16.05 17.24 18.57
N ASN A 71 -16.39 18.32 17.88
CA ASN A 71 -16.63 18.30 16.43
C ASN A 71 -15.33 18.05 15.66
N VAL A 72 -14.22 18.69 16.04
CA VAL A 72 -12.90 18.42 15.45
C VAL A 72 -12.52 16.95 15.61
N ILE A 73 -12.68 16.37 16.80
CA ILE A 73 -12.44 14.94 17.03
C ILE A 73 -13.35 14.08 16.13
N GLY A 74 -14.59 14.48 15.91
CA GLY A 74 -15.51 13.84 14.96
C GLY A 74 -14.97 13.85 13.53
N GLN A 75 -14.48 14.99 13.06
CA GLN A 75 -13.88 15.13 11.72
C GLN A 75 -12.60 14.31 11.58
N LEU A 76 -11.73 14.32 12.59
CA LEU A 76 -10.51 13.49 12.59
C LEU A 76 -10.82 11.99 12.54
N LYS A 77 -11.91 11.53 13.16
CA LYS A 77 -12.36 10.13 13.03
C LYS A 77 -12.85 9.80 11.62
N ALA A 78 -13.52 10.74 10.95
CA ALA A 78 -13.91 10.58 9.55
C ALA A 78 -12.68 10.51 8.64
N ALA A 79 -11.72 11.42 8.83
CA ALA A 79 -10.45 11.43 8.12
C ALA A 79 -9.66 10.13 8.31
N ASN A 80 -9.58 9.63 9.55
CA ASN A 80 -8.96 8.33 9.85
C ASN A 80 -9.70 7.16 9.17
N SER A 81 -11.00 7.26 8.95
CA SER A 81 -11.76 6.24 8.22
C SER A 81 -11.38 6.24 6.73
N ILE A 82 -11.09 7.42 6.17
CA ILE A 82 -10.61 7.58 4.79
C ILE A 82 -9.19 7.04 4.64
N ALA A 83 -8.28 7.33 5.58
CA ALA A 83 -6.93 6.76 5.59
C ALA A 83 -6.97 5.21 5.57
N LYS A 84 -7.83 4.60 6.40
CA LYS A 84 -8.05 3.14 6.41
C LYS A 84 -8.65 2.61 5.11
N TYR A 85 -9.54 3.37 4.48
CA TYR A 85 -10.10 3.00 3.19
C TYR A 85 -9.01 2.96 2.10
N LEU A 86 -8.17 3.99 2.03
CA LEU A 86 -7.04 4.05 1.10
C LEU A 86 -6.06 2.89 1.33
N GLU A 87 -5.76 2.58 2.59
CA GLU A 87 -4.91 1.43 2.94
C GLU A 87 -5.51 0.10 2.48
N SER A 88 -6.80 -0.11 2.72
CA SER A 88 -7.52 -1.32 2.29
C SER A 88 -7.52 -1.47 0.77
N GLU A 89 -7.76 -0.39 0.03
CA GLU A 89 -7.75 -0.44 -1.45
C GLU A 89 -6.35 -0.72 -2.00
N ARG A 90 -5.31 -0.11 -1.42
CA ARG A 90 -3.91 -0.40 -1.72
C ARG A 90 -3.58 -1.89 -1.52
N ASP A 91 -3.94 -2.43 -0.36
CA ASP A 91 -3.66 -3.83 -0.02
C ASP A 91 -4.39 -4.79 -0.96
N ARG A 92 -5.63 -4.46 -1.35
CA ARG A 92 -6.42 -5.20 -2.32
C ARG A 92 -5.73 -5.21 -3.70
N ALA A 93 -5.31 -4.05 -4.20
CA ALA A 93 -4.62 -3.94 -5.49
C ALA A 93 -3.31 -4.74 -5.52
N HIS A 94 -2.48 -4.63 -4.47
CA HIS A 94 -1.26 -5.43 -4.36
C HIS A 94 -1.53 -6.94 -4.21
N SER A 95 -2.64 -7.34 -3.59
CA SER A 95 -3.02 -8.76 -3.53
C SER A 95 -3.31 -9.31 -4.92
N VAL A 96 -4.09 -8.57 -5.73
CA VAL A 96 -4.42 -8.96 -7.11
C VAL A 96 -3.16 -9.03 -7.98
N ALA A 97 -2.28 -8.03 -7.89
CA ALA A 97 -1.00 -8.05 -8.62
C ALA A 97 -0.15 -9.28 -8.24
N ARG A 98 -0.05 -9.61 -6.95
CA ARG A 98 0.68 -10.81 -6.47
C ARG A 98 0.06 -12.12 -6.95
N GLU A 99 -1.26 -12.21 -7.04
CA GLU A 99 -1.94 -13.38 -7.58
C GLU A 99 -1.66 -13.54 -9.08
N TRP A 100 -1.67 -12.44 -9.82
CA TRP A 100 -1.27 -12.41 -11.22
C TRP A 100 0.19 -12.84 -11.39
N ASP A 101 1.12 -12.33 -10.57
CA ASP A 101 2.55 -12.70 -10.62
C ASP A 101 2.75 -14.22 -10.40
N ARG A 102 1.97 -14.82 -9.49
CA ARG A 102 1.97 -16.28 -9.29
C ARG A 102 1.45 -17.02 -10.52
N ALA A 103 0.41 -16.52 -11.17
CA ALA A 103 -0.16 -17.11 -12.37
C ALA A 103 0.83 -17.05 -13.55
N ARG A 104 1.42 -15.87 -13.79
CA ARG A 104 2.51 -15.68 -14.75
C ARG A 104 3.66 -16.65 -14.48
N SER A 105 4.18 -16.67 -13.26
CA SER A 105 5.31 -17.55 -12.89
C SER A 105 5.01 -19.03 -13.11
N ARG A 106 3.76 -19.48 -12.99
CA ARG A 106 3.37 -20.86 -13.32
C ARG A 106 3.39 -21.10 -14.83
N ARG A 107 2.82 -20.18 -15.63
CA ARG A 107 2.75 -20.30 -17.10
C ARG A 107 4.13 -20.24 -17.75
N THR A 108 4.98 -19.30 -17.35
CA THR A 108 6.36 -19.20 -17.87
C THR A 108 7.13 -20.50 -17.61
N ARG A 109 7.08 -21.03 -16.37
CA ARG A 109 7.72 -22.33 -16.06
C ARG A 109 7.15 -23.49 -16.85
N SER A 110 5.85 -23.49 -17.13
CA SER A 110 5.22 -24.53 -17.97
C SER A 110 5.73 -24.45 -19.41
N LEU A 111 5.78 -23.23 -19.97
CA LEU A 111 6.30 -22.97 -21.30
C LEU A 111 7.77 -23.37 -21.42
N ASP A 112 8.61 -23.00 -20.44
CA ASP A 112 10.03 -23.39 -20.40
C ASP A 112 10.18 -24.91 -20.38
N ALA A 113 9.38 -25.61 -19.56
CA ALA A 113 9.40 -27.07 -19.50
C ALA A 113 8.98 -27.71 -20.84
N ILE A 114 8.02 -27.13 -21.56
CA ILE A 114 7.61 -27.60 -22.89
C ILE A 114 8.70 -27.34 -23.91
N LEU A 115 9.33 -26.16 -23.89
CA LEU A 115 10.45 -25.84 -24.79
C LEU A 115 11.65 -26.75 -24.54
N ASP A 116 11.96 -27.08 -23.29
CA ASP A 116 12.99 -28.06 -22.94
C ASP A 116 12.64 -29.47 -23.44
N GLN A 117 11.37 -29.89 -23.32
CA GLN A 117 10.91 -31.15 -23.90
C GLN A 117 11.04 -31.19 -25.43
N LEU A 118 10.78 -30.07 -26.12
CA LEU A 118 10.98 -29.94 -27.56
C LEU A 118 12.48 -29.92 -27.93
N GLY A 119 13.33 -29.36 -27.07
CA GLY A 119 14.79 -29.41 -27.20
C GLY A 119 15.34 -30.83 -27.07
N ASN A 120 14.68 -31.70 -26.31
CA ASN A 120 15.09 -33.10 -26.16
C ASN A 120 14.64 -34.00 -27.34
N GLN A 121 13.82 -33.50 -28.26
CA GLN A 121 13.31 -34.27 -29.40
C GLN A 121 14.13 -34.01 -30.66
N ALA A 122 14.94 -35.01 -31.04
CA ALA A 122 15.80 -34.94 -32.20
C ALA A 122 15.03 -35.20 -33.51
N VAL A 123 15.27 -34.36 -34.52
CA VAL A 123 14.63 -34.44 -35.83
C VAL A 123 15.61 -35.04 -36.85
N PRO A 124 15.28 -36.20 -37.46
CA PRO A 124 16.10 -36.81 -38.50
C PRO A 124 16.43 -35.84 -39.65
N PRO A 125 17.69 -35.82 -40.11
CA PRO A 125 18.09 -35.10 -41.31
C PRO A 125 17.26 -35.45 -42.54
N SER A 126 16.76 -36.67 -42.63
CA SER A 126 15.88 -37.13 -43.72
C SER A 126 14.57 -36.34 -43.81
N LEU A 127 14.10 -35.72 -42.73
CA LEU A 127 12.86 -34.92 -42.73
C LEU A 127 13.07 -33.48 -43.20
N HIS A 128 14.24 -32.88 -42.94
CA HIS A 128 14.46 -31.45 -43.13
C HIS A 128 15.58 -31.10 -44.13
N LYS A 129 16.43 -32.06 -44.53
CA LYS A 129 17.33 -31.88 -45.68
C LYS A 129 16.54 -32.26 -46.93
N THR A 130 16.09 -31.26 -47.68
CA THR A 130 15.57 -31.48 -49.02
C THR A 130 16.71 -31.97 -49.91
N VAL A 131 16.52 -33.11 -50.58
CA VAL A 131 17.29 -33.40 -51.79
C VAL A 131 17.00 -32.24 -52.74
N SER A 132 18.04 -31.61 -53.29
CA SER A 132 17.96 -30.46 -54.17
C SER A 132 16.87 -30.64 -55.24
N GLY A 133 15.67 -30.08 -55.03
CA GLY A 133 14.58 -30.14 -56.02
C GLY A 133 13.14 -30.07 -55.50
N SER A 134 12.84 -30.43 -54.26
CA SER A 134 11.44 -30.51 -53.78
C SER A 134 11.24 -29.77 -52.46
N SER A 135 10.80 -28.51 -52.53
CA SER A 135 10.43 -27.70 -51.38
C SER A 135 8.91 -27.70 -51.21
N VAL A 136 8.38 -28.66 -50.44
CA VAL A 136 6.95 -28.75 -50.11
C VAL A 136 6.53 -27.81 -48.95
N PHE A 137 7.47 -27.35 -48.13
CA PHE A 137 7.21 -26.32 -47.12
C PHE A 137 8.00 -25.06 -47.47
N GLY A 138 7.28 -24.02 -47.91
CA GLY A 138 7.85 -22.76 -48.34
C GLY A 138 8.68 -22.12 -47.23
N SER A 139 9.99 -22.02 -47.45
CA SER A 139 10.85 -21.16 -46.66
C SER A 139 10.75 -19.71 -47.17
N PRO A 140 10.63 -18.71 -46.29
CA PRO A 140 10.70 -17.31 -46.68
C PRO A 140 12.10 -17.02 -47.23
N ARG A 141 12.16 -16.32 -48.37
CA ARG A 141 13.39 -15.84 -48.99
C ARG A 141 14.20 -15.00 -47.97
N SER A 142 15.41 -15.44 -47.67
CA SER A 142 16.49 -14.52 -47.29
C SER A 142 17.65 -14.72 -48.24
N ASP A 143 17.79 -13.70 -49.06
CA ASP A 143 18.84 -13.42 -50.02
C ASP A 143 20.06 -12.91 -49.23
N THR A 144 21.22 -13.55 -49.40
CA THR A 144 22.55 -12.91 -49.44
C THR A 144 23.64 -13.98 -49.45
N GLY A 145 24.29 -14.10 -50.60
CA GLY A 145 25.34 -15.08 -50.83
C GLY A 145 26.67 -14.75 -50.16
N LYS A 146 27.48 -15.79 -50.02
CA LYS A 146 28.90 -15.82 -50.41
C LYS A 146 29.41 -17.26 -50.41
N GLN A 147 29.79 -17.72 -51.61
CA GLN A 147 30.51 -18.97 -51.88
C GLN A 147 32.02 -18.81 -51.67
N LEU A 148 32.69 -19.98 -51.60
CA LEU A 148 34.11 -20.34 -51.81
C LEU A 148 34.91 -20.70 -50.53
N PRO A 149 35.95 -21.55 -50.63
CA PRO A 149 36.08 -22.79 -51.43
C PRO A 149 36.75 -23.97 -50.70
N ASP A 150 36.65 -25.15 -51.31
CA ASP A 150 37.37 -26.39 -51.01
C ASP A 150 38.91 -26.26 -50.97
N THR A 151 39.56 -27.09 -50.16
CA THR A 151 40.92 -27.59 -50.44
C THR A 151 41.11 -29.01 -49.89
N PRO A 152 41.79 -29.92 -50.62
CA PRO A 152 41.91 -31.34 -50.27
C PRO A 152 43.25 -31.66 -49.58
N GLN A 153 43.29 -32.70 -48.75
CA GLN A 153 44.55 -33.35 -48.38
C GLN A 153 44.47 -34.89 -48.38
N LEU A 154 45.40 -35.46 -49.14
CA LEU A 154 45.85 -36.86 -49.12
C LEU A 154 46.54 -37.21 -47.79
N GLY A 155 46.42 -38.47 -47.37
CA GLY A 155 47.27 -39.09 -46.34
C GLY A 155 47.11 -40.61 -46.32
N ILE A 156 48.12 -41.31 -46.81
CA ILE A 156 48.23 -42.76 -47.04
C ILE A 156 48.71 -43.52 -45.77
N ASN A 157 48.37 -44.82 -45.69
CA ASN A 157 48.80 -45.91 -44.77
C ASN A 157 47.87 -46.16 -43.57
N GLY A 158 47.29 -47.34 -43.34
CA GLY A 158 47.67 -48.69 -43.76
C GLY A 158 48.07 -49.50 -42.53
N LYS A 159 47.12 -50.20 -41.89
CA LYS A 159 47.36 -51.38 -41.05
C LYS A 159 46.06 -52.15 -40.81
N ALA A 160 46.02 -53.35 -41.38
CA ALA A 160 45.01 -54.35 -41.13
C ALA A 160 45.11 -54.83 -39.67
N SER A 161 43.96 -54.91 -38.99
CA SER A 161 43.80 -55.73 -37.80
C SER A 161 42.44 -56.43 -37.90
N LEU A 162 42.49 -57.71 -38.26
CA LEU A 162 41.41 -58.66 -38.12
C LEU A 162 41.24 -58.96 -36.63
N GLY A 163 40.02 -58.84 -36.09
CA GLY A 163 39.76 -59.25 -34.71
C GLY A 163 38.44 -58.76 -34.13
N ALA A 164 37.36 -59.50 -34.43
CA ALA A 164 36.19 -59.73 -33.59
C ALA A 164 35.81 -58.63 -32.55
N SER A 165 34.97 -57.66 -32.95
CA SER A 165 34.22 -56.77 -32.05
C SER A 165 33.08 -56.07 -32.80
N HIS A 166 32.14 -56.82 -33.39
CA HIS A 166 31.15 -56.26 -34.33
C HIS A 166 29.71 -56.17 -33.80
N LEU A 167 29.48 -56.29 -32.48
CA LEU A 167 28.12 -56.27 -31.91
C LEU A 167 27.83 -55.14 -30.92
N ASN A 168 28.81 -54.30 -30.55
CA ASN A 168 28.62 -53.19 -29.60
C ASN A 168 29.04 -51.80 -30.15
N GLN A 169 29.35 -51.69 -31.45
CA GLN A 169 29.87 -50.44 -32.04
C GLN A 169 28.80 -49.61 -32.78
N GLU A 170 27.67 -50.21 -33.15
CA GLU A 170 26.57 -49.52 -33.85
C GLU A 170 25.73 -48.62 -32.92
N SER A 171 25.60 -48.97 -31.63
CA SER A 171 24.85 -48.16 -30.67
C SER A 171 25.57 -46.84 -30.33
N ASP A 172 26.90 -46.85 -30.17
CA ASP A 172 27.66 -45.63 -29.84
C ASP A 172 27.81 -44.68 -31.04
N GLN A 173 27.87 -45.20 -32.27
CA GLN A 173 27.90 -44.38 -33.49
C GLN A 173 26.55 -43.70 -33.75
N THR A 174 25.44 -44.41 -33.59
CA THR A 174 24.09 -43.84 -33.76
C THR A 174 23.77 -42.78 -32.70
N VAL A 175 24.23 -42.94 -31.45
CA VAL A 175 24.09 -41.93 -30.39
C VAL A 175 24.93 -40.67 -30.67
N GLN A 176 26.17 -40.83 -31.15
CA GLN A 176 27.00 -39.69 -31.58
C GLN A 176 26.39 -38.95 -32.78
N GLU A 177 25.79 -39.66 -33.73
CA GLU A 177 25.12 -39.04 -34.88
C GLU A 177 23.84 -38.30 -34.47
N ARG A 178 23.04 -38.85 -33.55
CA ARG A 178 21.82 -38.22 -33.01
C ARG A 178 22.11 -36.90 -32.29
N SER A 179 23.25 -36.78 -31.60
CA SER A 179 23.66 -35.53 -30.93
C SER A 179 23.90 -34.36 -31.89
N ARG A 180 24.05 -34.64 -33.19
CA ARG A 180 24.26 -33.63 -34.24
C ARG A 180 22.96 -33.30 -34.99
N TRP A 181 21.84 -33.92 -34.63
CA TRP A 181 20.55 -33.66 -35.25
C TRP A 181 19.97 -32.37 -34.71
N LYS A 182 19.25 -31.65 -35.57
CA LYS A 182 18.44 -30.51 -35.14
C LYS A 182 17.35 -31.01 -34.22
N THR A 183 16.97 -30.21 -33.24
CA THR A 183 15.87 -30.51 -32.32
C THR A 183 14.58 -29.87 -32.83
N LEU A 184 13.42 -30.24 -32.29
CA LEU A 184 12.17 -29.55 -32.63
C LEU A 184 12.20 -28.07 -32.23
N ARG A 185 12.92 -27.75 -31.15
CA ARG A 185 13.13 -26.40 -30.67
C ARG A 185 13.84 -25.51 -31.70
N ASP A 186 14.77 -26.04 -32.50
CA ASP A 186 15.49 -25.29 -33.54
C ASP A 186 14.57 -24.75 -34.67
N PHE A 187 13.33 -25.24 -34.77
CA PHE A 187 12.34 -24.79 -35.76
C PHE A 187 11.35 -23.76 -35.19
N ILE A 188 11.54 -23.34 -33.94
CA ILE A 188 10.68 -22.40 -33.23
C ILE A 188 11.31 -21.00 -33.24
N ASP A 189 10.47 -19.97 -33.39
CA ASP A 189 10.90 -18.58 -33.26
C ASP A 189 10.98 -18.16 -31.79
N GLU A 190 12.06 -18.55 -31.10
CA GLU A 190 12.29 -18.21 -29.68
C GLU A 190 12.37 -16.70 -29.45
N ARG A 191 12.85 -15.94 -30.44
CA ARG A 191 12.94 -14.48 -30.36
C ARG A 191 11.56 -13.86 -30.16
N SER A 192 10.54 -14.35 -30.85
CA SER A 192 9.16 -13.87 -30.67
C SER A 192 8.60 -14.13 -29.26
N ILE A 193 9.04 -15.22 -28.62
CA ILE A 193 8.64 -15.57 -27.24
C ILE A 193 9.33 -14.64 -26.24
N GLU A 194 10.63 -14.42 -26.41
CA GLU A 194 11.41 -13.50 -25.58
C GLU A 194 10.85 -12.07 -25.64
N GLU A 195 10.57 -11.56 -26.85
CA GLU A 195 9.95 -10.24 -27.06
C GLU A 195 8.56 -10.13 -26.39
N ALA A 196 7.77 -11.22 -26.38
CA ALA A 196 6.49 -11.25 -25.70
C ALA A 196 6.63 -11.23 -24.16
N LEU A 197 7.60 -11.96 -23.62
CA LEU A 197 7.89 -11.98 -22.18
C LEU A 197 8.47 -10.64 -21.69
N GLU A 198 9.33 -10.00 -22.48
CA GLU A 198 9.87 -8.67 -22.20
C GLU A 198 8.76 -7.63 -22.13
N ARG A 199 7.83 -7.64 -23.11
CA ARG A 199 6.66 -6.76 -23.09
C ARG A 199 5.79 -6.94 -21.84
N ILE A 200 5.59 -8.19 -21.39
CA ILE A 200 4.85 -8.47 -20.15
C ILE A 200 5.58 -7.89 -18.94
N GLU A 201 6.91 -7.93 -18.91
CA GLU A 201 7.71 -7.31 -17.84
C GLU A 201 7.59 -5.79 -17.85
N GLU A 202 7.65 -5.15 -19.02
CA GLU A 202 7.46 -3.70 -19.17
C GLU A 202 6.07 -3.25 -18.69
N GLU A 203 5.01 -3.93 -19.12
CA GLU A 203 3.63 -3.65 -18.69
C GLU A 203 3.45 -3.91 -17.19
N ARG A 204 4.17 -4.90 -16.63
CA ARG A 204 4.17 -5.18 -15.18
C ARG A 204 4.89 -4.12 -14.37
N LEU A 205 5.98 -3.55 -14.90
CA LEU A 205 6.70 -2.44 -14.28
C LEU A 205 5.82 -1.19 -14.25
N GLN A 206 5.09 -0.90 -15.32
CA GLN A 206 4.11 0.20 -15.36
C GLN A 206 3.03 0.03 -14.30
N LEU A 207 2.58 -1.21 -14.03
CA LEU A 207 1.63 -1.48 -12.95
C LEU A 207 2.24 -1.18 -11.58
N ASP A 208 3.49 -1.56 -11.34
CA ASP A 208 4.18 -1.23 -10.07
C ASP A 208 4.36 0.29 -9.91
N ASP A 209 4.78 0.99 -10.95
CA ASP A 209 4.93 2.45 -10.94
C ASP A 209 3.58 3.14 -10.66
N SER A 210 2.50 2.65 -11.25
CA SER A 210 1.16 3.17 -10.99
C SER A 210 0.74 2.97 -9.53
N LEU A 211 0.93 1.77 -8.98
CA LEU A 211 0.61 1.46 -7.58
C LEU A 211 1.50 2.22 -6.58
N ALA A 212 2.75 2.51 -6.94
CA ALA A 212 3.69 3.24 -6.08
C ALA A 212 3.24 4.68 -5.81
N ARG A 213 2.48 5.30 -6.73
CA ARG A 213 2.02 6.70 -6.58
C ARG A 213 1.15 6.94 -5.35
N SER A 214 0.38 5.95 -4.91
CA SER A 214 -0.50 6.09 -3.74
C SER A 214 0.01 5.38 -2.48
N TYR A 215 1.25 4.88 -2.51
CA TYR A 215 1.83 4.07 -1.44
C TYR A 215 1.86 4.78 -0.09
N ASP A 216 2.25 6.06 -0.08
CA ASP A 216 2.47 6.86 1.13
C ASP A 216 1.21 7.57 1.65
N PHE A 217 0.09 7.53 0.92
CA PHE A 217 -1.10 8.32 1.28
C PHE A 217 -1.64 8.01 2.68
N PRO A 218 -1.83 6.74 3.10
CA PRO A 218 -2.36 6.45 4.44
C PRO A 218 -1.45 6.97 5.55
N GLN A 219 -0.13 6.83 5.40
CA GLN A 219 0.84 7.32 6.38
C GLN A 219 0.84 8.85 6.45
N ALA A 220 0.86 9.52 5.30
CA ALA A 220 0.83 10.98 5.25
C ALA A 220 -0.44 11.55 5.90
N LEU A 221 -1.60 10.91 5.70
CA LEU A 221 -2.85 11.29 6.38
C LEU A 221 -2.79 11.04 7.88
N ASP A 222 -2.29 9.89 8.33
CA ASP A 222 -2.18 9.58 9.76
C ASP A 222 -1.24 10.57 10.49
N GLU A 223 -0.16 11.00 9.84
CA GLU A 223 0.74 12.03 10.35
C GLU A 223 0.02 13.39 10.49
N GLN A 224 -0.73 13.82 9.47
CA GLN A 224 -1.50 15.07 9.54
C GLN A 224 -2.63 15.00 10.57
N ILE A 225 -3.38 13.89 10.61
CA ILE A 225 -4.43 13.65 11.61
C ILE A 225 -3.86 13.71 13.02
N SER A 226 -2.70 13.08 13.25
CA SER A 226 -2.02 13.10 14.54
C SER A 226 -1.53 14.50 14.89
N ALA A 227 -0.96 15.25 13.93
CA ALA A 227 -0.53 16.63 14.14
C ALA A 227 -1.69 17.56 14.53
N VAL A 228 -2.86 17.40 13.91
CA VAL A 228 -4.07 18.16 14.29
C VAL A 228 -4.57 17.72 15.67
N ARG A 229 -4.63 16.41 15.93
CA ARG A 229 -5.06 15.87 17.23
C ARG A 229 -4.20 16.39 18.38
N ASP A 230 -2.88 16.40 18.20
CA ASP A 230 -1.92 16.78 19.23
C ASP A 230 -1.91 18.31 19.47
N SER A 231 -2.47 19.09 18.54
CA SER A 231 -2.68 20.54 18.69
C SER A 231 -3.96 20.94 19.43
N LEU A 232 -4.86 19.98 19.70
CA LEU A 232 -6.11 20.26 20.44
C LEU A 232 -5.83 20.71 21.88
N PRO A 233 -6.58 21.71 22.39
CA PRO A 233 -6.46 22.12 23.79
C PRO A 233 -6.75 20.97 24.74
N GLN A 234 -5.91 20.82 25.77
CA GLN A 234 -6.11 19.82 26.80
C GLN A 234 -7.14 20.32 27.80
N PHE A 235 -8.19 19.53 28.01
CA PHE A 235 -9.15 19.83 29.06
C PHE A 235 -8.54 19.50 30.43
N SER A 236 -8.61 20.46 31.33
CA SER A 236 -8.28 20.27 32.74
C SER A 236 -9.15 19.16 33.36
N ALA A 237 -8.57 18.42 34.30
CA ALA A 237 -9.30 17.39 35.05
C ALA A 237 -10.43 17.98 35.91
N GLU A 238 -10.28 19.24 36.34
CA GLU A 238 -11.32 19.96 37.06
C GLU A 238 -12.26 20.70 36.09
N PRO A 239 -13.59 20.51 36.20
CA PRO A 239 -14.56 21.25 35.40
C PRO A 239 -14.50 22.75 35.70
N ILE A 240 -14.44 23.59 34.64
CA ILE A 240 -14.38 25.05 34.79
C ILE A 240 -15.55 25.62 35.61
N LEU A 241 -16.70 24.96 35.56
CA LEU A 241 -17.90 25.34 36.30
C LEU A 241 -17.63 25.30 37.81
N HIS A 242 -16.89 24.31 38.29
CA HIS A 242 -16.57 24.18 39.71
C HIS A 242 -15.62 25.28 40.16
N GLU A 243 -14.58 25.54 39.36
CA GLU A 243 -13.59 26.57 39.69
C GLU A 243 -14.22 27.97 39.70
N VAL A 244 -15.01 28.30 38.69
CA VAL A 244 -15.72 29.58 38.62
C VAL A 244 -16.76 29.72 39.75
N HIS A 245 -17.50 28.65 40.08
CA HIS A 245 -18.45 28.67 41.19
C HIS A 245 -17.76 28.87 42.55
N ARG A 246 -16.58 28.27 42.74
CA ARG A 246 -15.77 28.45 43.95
C ARG A 246 -15.31 29.90 44.11
N HIS A 247 -14.79 30.51 43.04
CA HIS A 247 -14.40 31.92 43.05
C HIS A 247 -15.59 32.84 43.33
N MET A 248 -16.75 32.58 42.71
CA MET A 248 -17.93 33.40 42.93
C MET A 248 -18.48 33.29 44.36
N THR A 249 -18.52 32.07 44.91
CA THR A 249 -19.00 31.85 46.27
C THR A 249 -18.12 32.55 47.30
N GLU A 250 -16.79 32.52 47.11
CA GLU A 250 -15.86 33.22 48.00
C GLU A 250 -15.97 34.74 47.84
N GLN A 251 -16.16 35.24 46.61
CA GLN A 251 -16.37 36.66 46.36
C GLN A 251 -17.67 37.17 47.02
N ASP A 252 -18.78 36.45 46.89
CA ASP A 252 -20.05 36.80 47.55
C ASP A 252 -19.90 36.82 49.08
N ARG A 253 -19.16 35.84 49.65
CA ARG A 253 -18.86 35.79 51.09
C ARG A 253 -18.07 37.02 51.55
N LEU A 254 -17.04 37.42 50.79
CA LEU A 254 -16.21 38.59 51.10
C LEU A 254 -17.00 39.89 50.98
N VAL A 255 -17.78 40.06 49.91
CA VAL A 255 -18.62 41.26 49.70
C VAL A 255 -19.68 41.37 50.80
N HIS A 256 -20.26 40.25 51.23
CA HIS A 256 -21.20 40.25 52.34
C HIS A 256 -20.55 40.66 53.67
N ALA A 257 -19.38 40.11 53.99
CA ALA A 257 -18.61 40.52 55.16
C ALA A 257 -18.24 42.02 55.13
N MET A 258 -17.81 42.53 53.97
CA MET A 258 -17.52 43.95 53.79
C MET A 258 -18.75 44.86 53.98
N ALA A 259 -19.95 44.38 53.61
CA ALA A 259 -21.19 45.10 53.85
C ALA A 259 -21.53 45.15 55.35
N GLU A 260 -21.36 44.04 56.08
CA GLU A 260 -21.54 43.99 57.54
C GLU A 260 -20.57 44.94 58.26
N ASP A 261 -19.29 44.96 57.85
CA ASP A 261 -18.28 45.88 58.39
C ASP A 261 -18.64 47.35 58.11
N LEU A 262 -19.07 47.67 56.88
CA LEU A 262 -19.48 49.03 56.51
C LEU A 262 -20.73 49.49 57.28
N GLU A 263 -21.72 48.61 57.49
CA GLU A 263 -22.88 48.90 58.33
C GLU A 263 -22.46 49.14 59.79
N GLY A 264 -21.48 48.40 60.29
CA GLY A 264 -20.84 48.62 61.59
C GLY A 264 -20.23 50.02 61.72
N ILE A 265 -19.40 50.40 60.74
CA ILE A 265 -18.76 51.73 60.69
C ILE A 265 -19.82 52.85 60.57
N ALA A 266 -20.86 52.66 59.75
CA ALA A 266 -21.94 53.63 59.57
C ALA A 266 -22.76 53.83 60.84
N ARG A 267 -23.04 52.74 61.57
CA ARG A 267 -23.72 52.77 62.87
C ARG A 267 -22.90 53.54 63.91
N HIS A 268 -21.61 53.24 64.02
CA HIS A 268 -20.69 53.96 64.91
C HIS A 268 -20.62 55.45 64.58
N PHE A 269 -20.47 55.80 63.30
CA PHE A 269 -20.50 57.21 62.87
C PHE A 269 -21.81 57.91 63.25
N GLY A 270 -22.95 57.22 63.09
CA GLY A 270 -24.26 57.72 63.54
C GLY A 270 -24.28 58.01 65.04
N GLN A 271 -23.81 57.06 65.85
CA GLN A 271 -23.73 57.20 67.31
C GLN A 271 -22.81 58.36 67.75
N VAL A 272 -21.63 58.51 67.11
CA VAL A 272 -20.71 59.62 67.39
C VAL A 272 -21.29 60.97 66.94
N LYS A 273 -22.02 60.99 65.83
CA LYS A 273 -22.71 62.20 65.34
C LYS A 273 -23.84 62.62 66.27
N ASP A 274 -24.66 61.68 66.72
CA ASP A 274 -25.78 61.94 67.63
C ASP A 274 -25.24 62.41 68.99
N ALA A 275 -24.16 61.79 69.49
CA ALA A 275 -23.45 62.26 70.68
C ALA A 275 -22.93 63.70 70.52
N LEU A 276 -22.35 64.05 69.36
CA LEU A 276 -21.86 65.42 69.10
C LEU A 276 -22.99 66.44 69.10
N GLN A 277 -24.15 66.09 68.55
CA GLN A 277 -25.34 66.95 68.57
C GLN A 277 -25.88 67.15 69.99
N VAL A 278 -25.86 66.12 70.84
CA VAL A 278 -26.26 66.23 72.24
C VAL A 278 -25.31 67.14 73.03
N GLU A 279 -24.00 67.09 72.78
CA GLU A 279 -23.03 68.01 73.40
C GLU A 279 -23.24 69.46 72.92
N ASP A 280 -23.48 69.67 71.61
CA ASP A 280 -23.75 71.00 71.02
C ASP A 280 -25.07 71.61 71.53
N ASP A 281 -26.10 70.80 71.77
CA ASP A 281 -27.41 71.22 72.33
C ASP A 281 -27.37 71.43 73.86
N GLY A 282 -26.21 71.24 74.50
CA GLY A 282 -26.02 71.43 75.95
C GLY A 282 -26.52 70.27 76.82
N GLY A 283 -26.77 69.10 76.22
CA GLY A 283 -27.09 67.86 76.91
C GLY A 283 -25.88 67.23 77.60
N VAL A 284 -26.12 66.49 78.67
CA VAL A 284 -25.07 65.72 79.38
C VAL A 284 -25.07 64.30 78.80
N ILE A 285 -23.96 63.94 78.14
CA ILE A 285 -23.72 62.58 77.67
C ILE A 285 -23.19 61.76 78.84
N ASP A 286 -23.66 60.51 78.98
CA ASP A 286 -23.12 59.62 79.99
C ASP A 286 -21.62 59.36 79.73
N MET A 287 -20.82 59.36 80.79
CA MET A 287 -19.38 59.10 80.69
C MET A 287 -19.10 57.67 80.23
N ASP A 288 -20.01 56.73 80.52
CA ASP A 288 -19.91 55.35 80.05
C ASP A 288 -20.20 55.24 78.54
N ASP A 289 -21.06 56.09 77.98
CA ASP A 289 -21.29 56.19 76.53
C ASP A 289 -20.06 56.76 75.80
N ILE A 290 -19.43 57.82 76.35
CA ILE A 290 -18.20 58.39 75.77
C ILE A 290 -17.05 57.37 75.79
N ARG A 291 -16.94 56.54 76.85
CA ARG A 291 -15.94 55.47 76.92
C ARG A 291 -16.18 54.38 75.88
N THR A 292 -17.44 54.01 75.66
CA THR A 292 -17.83 53.03 74.64
C THR A 292 -17.48 53.54 73.24
N LEU A 293 -17.79 54.81 72.94
CA LEU A 293 -17.43 55.45 71.66
C LEU A 293 -15.91 55.55 71.45
N ASP A 294 -15.15 55.82 72.50
CA ASP A 294 -13.68 55.85 72.43
C ASP A 294 -13.11 54.44 72.18
N GLN A 295 -13.67 53.41 72.82
CA GLN A 295 -13.30 52.01 72.57
C GLN A 295 -13.61 51.58 71.13
N ASP A 296 -14.83 51.82 70.64
CA ASP A 296 -15.25 51.48 69.27
C ASP A 296 -14.42 52.23 68.22
N THR A 297 -14.00 53.47 68.54
CA THR A 297 -13.12 54.25 67.66
C THR A 297 -11.70 53.69 67.61
N ASN A 298 -11.20 53.08 68.69
CA ASN A 298 -9.91 52.39 68.69
C ASN A 298 -9.98 51.09 67.86
N GLU A 299 -11.09 50.35 67.95
CA GLU A 299 -11.33 49.11 67.19
C GLU A 299 -11.57 49.37 65.70
N LEU A 300 -12.03 50.58 65.34
CA LEU A 300 -12.29 51.01 63.97
C LEU A 300 -11.09 50.84 63.02
N SER A 301 -9.87 51.01 63.55
CA SER A 301 -8.64 50.83 62.79
C SER A 301 -8.41 49.38 62.35
N ALA A 302 -8.82 48.41 63.18
CA ALA A 302 -8.75 46.99 62.86
C ALA A 302 -9.82 46.61 61.82
N VAL A 303 -11.07 47.08 62.01
CA VAL A 303 -12.17 46.85 61.06
C VAL A 303 -11.84 47.42 59.68
N VAL A 304 -11.31 48.64 59.61
CA VAL A 304 -10.89 49.25 58.33
C VAL A 304 -9.79 48.42 57.64
N ARG A 305 -8.85 47.87 58.40
CA ARG A 305 -7.80 47.00 57.86
C ARG A 305 -8.36 45.68 57.33
N ASP A 306 -9.33 45.09 58.02
CA ASP A 306 -9.97 43.84 57.60
C ASP A 306 -10.84 44.06 56.35
N LEU A 307 -11.47 45.23 56.24
CA LEU A 307 -12.20 45.69 55.05
C LEU A 307 -11.25 45.91 53.85
N ASP A 308 -10.08 46.51 54.07
CA ASP A 308 -9.03 46.64 53.05
C ASP A 308 -8.52 45.26 52.57
N GLN A 309 -8.32 44.32 53.50
CA GLN A 309 -7.88 42.96 53.17
C GLN A 309 -8.95 42.20 52.37
N SER A 310 -10.22 42.36 52.73
CA SER A 310 -11.34 41.76 51.99
C SER A 310 -11.45 42.38 50.59
N GLY A 311 -11.30 43.71 50.46
CA GLY A 311 -11.26 44.41 49.18
C GLY A 311 -10.17 43.88 48.24
N ARG A 312 -8.94 43.73 48.75
CA ARG A 312 -7.82 43.12 47.98
C ARG A 312 -8.11 41.69 47.57
N SER A 313 -8.73 40.91 48.45
CA SER A 313 -9.08 39.51 48.13
C SER A 313 -10.14 39.44 47.02
N VAL A 314 -11.08 40.39 46.96
CA VAL A 314 -12.04 40.54 45.86
C VAL A 314 -11.35 40.94 44.55
N GLU A 315 -10.36 41.83 44.61
CA GLU A 315 -9.53 42.21 43.46
C GLU A 315 -8.76 40.99 42.91
N ASP A 316 -8.10 40.22 43.77
CA ASP A 316 -7.34 39.02 43.38
C ASP A 316 -8.24 37.96 42.73
N LEU A 317 -9.45 37.76 43.25
CA LEU A 317 -10.43 36.83 42.66
C LEU A 317 -10.90 37.32 41.27
N HIS A 318 -11.13 38.62 41.12
CA HIS A 318 -11.49 39.21 39.83
C HIS A 318 -10.36 39.03 38.80
N GLU A 319 -9.11 39.25 39.20
CA GLU A 319 -7.95 39.05 38.33
C GLU A 319 -7.79 37.58 37.90
N GLN A 320 -8.01 36.64 38.82
CA GLN A 320 -8.02 35.20 38.51
C GLN A 320 -9.10 34.84 37.47
N LEU A 321 -10.33 35.34 37.63
CA LEU A 321 -11.40 35.14 36.64
C LEU A 321 -11.04 35.77 35.29
N SER A 322 -10.44 36.96 35.28
CA SER A 322 -9.96 37.61 34.06
C SER A 322 -8.87 36.80 33.36
N ALA A 323 -7.93 36.22 34.11
CA ALA A 323 -6.89 35.35 33.58
C ALA A 323 -7.48 34.07 32.96
N ILE A 324 -8.48 33.46 33.60
CA ILE A 324 -9.21 32.32 33.04
C ILE A 324 -9.87 32.71 31.71
N LYS A 325 -10.54 33.87 31.64
CA LYS A 325 -11.16 34.35 30.39
C LYS A 325 -10.12 34.51 29.27
N THR A 326 -8.98 35.13 29.57
CA THR A 326 -7.90 35.32 28.59
C THR A 326 -7.35 33.98 28.09
N SER A 327 -7.15 33.00 28.97
CA SER A 327 -6.76 31.64 28.58
C SER A 327 -7.78 31.00 27.63
N LYS A 328 -9.08 31.16 27.90
CA LYS A 328 -10.14 30.62 27.03
C LYS A 328 -10.21 31.33 25.68
N LEU A 329 -9.90 32.62 25.61
CA LEU A 329 -9.77 33.33 24.33
C LEU A 329 -8.59 32.80 23.52
N GLN A 330 -7.46 32.49 24.16
CA GLN A 330 -6.31 31.87 23.50
C GLN A 330 -6.63 30.44 23.00
N ASP A 331 -7.39 29.66 23.75
CA ASP A 331 -7.89 28.35 23.31
C ASP A 331 -8.78 28.45 22.06
N LEU A 332 -9.56 29.54 21.96
CA LEU A 332 -10.41 29.82 20.79
C LEU A 332 -9.58 30.21 19.56
N GLU A 333 -8.56 31.04 19.73
CA GLU A 333 -7.60 31.37 18.66
C GLU A 333 -6.87 30.11 18.15
N THR A 334 -6.50 29.23 19.09
CA THR A 334 -5.90 27.92 18.76
C THR A 334 -6.87 27.08 17.93
N HIS A 335 -8.16 27.05 18.28
CA HIS A 335 -9.18 26.38 17.48
C HIS A 335 -9.34 26.97 16.09
N GLN A 336 -9.22 28.29 15.92
CA GLN A 336 -9.27 28.91 14.60
C GLN A 336 -8.14 28.39 13.70
N ALA A 337 -6.92 28.29 14.24
CA ALA A 337 -5.79 27.70 13.51
C ALA A 337 -6.01 26.21 13.20
N ILE A 338 -6.65 25.46 14.10
CA ILE A 338 -7.00 24.04 13.89
C ILE A 338 -8.03 23.88 12.78
N LEU A 339 -9.04 24.75 12.70
CA LEU A 339 -10.03 24.69 11.63
C LEU A 339 -9.38 24.93 10.26
N THR A 340 -8.45 25.89 10.14
CA THR A 340 -7.68 26.07 8.91
C THR A 340 -6.87 24.82 8.54
N ARG A 341 -6.24 24.15 9.52
CA ARG A 341 -5.55 22.87 9.26
C ARG A 341 -6.50 21.74 8.83
N LEU A 342 -7.76 21.76 9.29
CA LEU A 342 -8.76 20.80 8.82
C LEU A 342 -9.20 21.08 7.39
N GLU A 343 -9.27 22.35 6.97
CA GLU A 343 -9.52 22.74 5.58
C GLU A 343 -8.35 22.26 4.68
N ASP A 344 -7.10 22.46 5.10
CA ASP A 344 -5.92 21.96 4.39
C ASP A 344 -5.92 20.41 4.30
N LEU A 345 -6.33 19.75 5.38
CA LEU A 345 -6.48 18.29 5.42
C LEU A 345 -7.58 17.81 4.47
N GLU A 346 -8.71 18.51 4.40
CA GLU A 346 -9.79 18.22 3.45
C GLU A 346 -9.29 18.32 2.01
N GLU A 347 -8.61 19.42 1.64
CA GLU A 347 -8.05 19.60 0.30
C GLU A 347 -7.06 18.47 -0.05
N THR A 348 -6.18 18.14 0.90
CA THR A 348 -5.21 17.04 0.74
C THR A 348 -5.92 15.70 0.54
N MET A 349 -6.94 15.40 1.35
CA MET A 349 -7.71 14.15 1.25
C MET A 349 -8.47 14.05 -0.07
N VAL A 350 -9.08 15.14 -0.53
CA VAL A 350 -9.78 15.18 -1.83
C VAL A 350 -8.80 14.92 -2.97
N ALA A 351 -7.62 15.54 -2.94
CA ALA A 351 -6.58 15.30 -3.95
C ALA A 351 -6.08 13.85 -3.92
N MET A 352 -5.82 13.29 -2.73
CA MET A 352 -5.38 11.90 -2.57
C MET A 352 -6.44 10.89 -3.03
N LEU A 353 -7.72 11.13 -2.75
CA LEU A 353 -8.82 10.28 -3.22
C LEU A 353 -8.95 10.31 -4.75
N ALA A 354 -8.86 11.49 -5.35
CA ALA A 354 -8.89 11.63 -6.81
C ALA A 354 -7.70 10.91 -7.48
N GLU A 355 -6.50 11.04 -6.92
CA GLU A 355 -5.33 10.31 -7.42
C GLU A 355 -5.46 8.80 -7.19
N GLN A 356 -6.02 8.35 -6.05
CA GLN A 356 -6.29 6.93 -5.80
C GLN A 356 -7.27 6.35 -6.82
N ASP A 357 -8.34 7.09 -7.17
CA ASP A 357 -9.30 6.66 -8.19
C ASP A 357 -8.64 6.56 -9.58
N ALA A 358 -7.71 7.46 -9.90
CA ALA A 358 -6.93 7.42 -11.14
C ALA A 358 -5.97 6.23 -11.17
N VAL A 359 -5.21 6.00 -10.09
CA VAL A 359 -4.32 4.85 -9.92
C VAL A 359 -5.11 3.54 -10.06
N HIS A 360 -6.30 3.46 -9.46
CA HIS A 360 -7.15 2.27 -9.52
C HIS A 360 -7.65 1.99 -10.94
N HIS A 361 -8.11 3.02 -11.66
CA HIS A 361 -8.50 2.87 -13.07
C HIS A 361 -7.34 2.40 -13.94
N GLU A 362 -6.16 3.00 -13.78
CA GLU A 362 -4.97 2.63 -14.55
C GLU A 362 -4.49 1.22 -14.21
N ALA A 363 -4.48 0.85 -12.92
CA ALA A 363 -4.13 -0.49 -12.47
C ALA A 363 -5.08 -1.56 -13.03
N ASN A 364 -6.40 -1.31 -13.04
CA ASN A 364 -7.35 -2.25 -13.64
C ASN A 364 -7.11 -2.41 -15.15
N PHE A 365 -6.90 -1.31 -15.86
CA PHE A 365 -6.61 -1.36 -17.30
C PHE A 365 -5.32 -2.14 -17.61
N LEU A 366 -4.26 -1.91 -16.83
CA LEU A 366 -3.01 -2.66 -16.96
C LEU A 366 -3.19 -4.14 -16.62
N LEU A 367 -3.93 -4.46 -15.55
CA LEU A 367 -4.25 -5.86 -15.19
C LEU A 367 -5.08 -6.57 -16.26
N GLU A 368 -6.04 -5.88 -16.90
CA GLU A 368 -6.80 -6.43 -18.05
C GLU A 368 -5.87 -6.73 -19.23
N THR A 369 -4.95 -5.82 -19.53
CA THR A 369 -3.96 -6.00 -20.60
C THR A 369 -3.03 -7.18 -20.29
N LEU A 370 -2.47 -7.23 -19.08
CA LEU A 370 -1.63 -8.31 -18.59
C LEU A 370 -2.35 -9.66 -18.56
N ASN A 371 -3.65 -9.69 -18.22
CA ASN A 371 -4.47 -10.90 -18.31
C ASN A 371 -4.64 -11.36 -19.77
N SER A 372 -4.81 -10.44 -20.73
CA SER A 372 -4.83 -10.78 -22.15
C SER A 372 -3.52 -11.41 -22.60
N ARG A 373 -2.37 -10.85 -22.18
CA ARG A 373 -1.05 -11.43 -22.46
C ARG A 373 -0.86 -12.82 -21.86
N LEU A 374 -1.36 -13.04 -20.65
CA LEU A 374 -1.29 -14.34 -20.01
C LEU A 374 -2.12 -15.39 -20.78
N MET A 375 -3.27 -15.00 -21.35
CA MET A 375 -4.05 -15.88 -22.24
C MET A 375 -3.32 -16.15 -23.57
N GLU A 376 -2.55 -15.20 -24.10
CA GLU A 376 -1.70 -15.42 -25.28
C GLU A 376 -0.61 -16.47 -24.99
N LEU A 377 0.03 -16.40 -23.81
CA LEU A 377 0.99 -17.42 -23.36
C LEU A 377 0.35 -18.81 -23.19
N GLU A 378 -0.86 -18.88 -22.66
CA GLU A 378 -1.60 -20.15 -22.55
C GLU A 378 -1.88 -20.78 -23.93
N LYS A 379 -2.34 -19.97 -24.89
CA LYS A 379 -2.53 -20.45 -26.27
C LYS A 379 -1.22 -20.92 -26.91
N LEU A 380 -0.11 -20.25 -26.59
CA LEU A 380 1.20 -20.62 -27.08
C LEU A 380 1.66 -21.97 -26.49
N GLU A 381 1.45 -22.18 -25.19
CA GLU A 381 1.64 -23.46 -24.51
C GLU A 381 0.84 -24.59 -25.19
N GLU A 382 -0.45 -24.37 -25.43
CA GLU A 382 -1.31 -25.33 -26.14
C GLU A 382 -0.83 -25.62 -27.56
N ALA A 383 -0.39 -24.60 -28.28
CA ALA A 383 0.14 -24.73 -29.64
C ALA A 383 1.41 -25.58 -29.68
N TYR A 384 2.33 -25.41 -28.73
CA TYR A 384 3.56 -26.21 -28.67
C TYR A 384 3.32 -27.66 -28.24
N LEU A 385 2.36 -27.91 -27.36
CA LEU A 385 1.91 -29.27 -27.07
C LEU A 385 1.29 -29.94 -28.31
N ALA A 386 0.45 -29.21 -29.05
CA ALA A 386 -0.11 -29.70 -30.30
C ALA A 386 0.96 -29.93 -31.38
N TYR A 387 1.96 -29.05 -31.47
CA TYR A 387 3.12 -29.20 -32.34
C TYR A 387 3.90 -30.49 -32.03
N ARG A 388 4.23 -30.73 -30.75
CA ARG A 388 4.86 -31.97 -30.29
C ARG A 388 4.07 -33.22 -30.68
N ARG A 389 2.76 -33.23 -30.42
CA ARG A 389 1.88 -34.36 -30.78
C ARG A 389 1.82 -34.57 -32.30
N SER A 390 1.77 -33.49 -33.07
CA SER A 390 1.71 -33.54 -34.52
C SER A 390 3.01 -34.10 -35.12
N TYR A 391 4.16 -33.78 -34.51
CA TYR A 391 5.43 -34.38 -34.87
C TYR A 391 5.47 -35.90 -34.60
N ALA A 392 4.99 -36.35 -33.44
CA ALA A 392 4.90 -37.80 -33.16
C ALA A 392 4.02 -38.54 -34.19
N ARG A 393 2.88 -37.94 -34.58
CA ARG A 393 2.02 -38.48 -35.65
C ARG A 393 2.70 -38.48 -37.02
N LEU A 394 3.50 -37.45 -37.32
CA LEU A 394 4.28 -37.40 -38.56
C LEU A 394 5.28 -38.56 -38.62
N LEU A 395 5.97 -38.87 -37.52
CA LEU A 395 6.87 -40.03 -37.44
C LEU A 395 6.15 -41.35 -37.69
N GLN A 396 4.98 -41.57 -37.07
CA GLN A 396 4.17 -42.76 -37.31
C GLN A 396 3.71 -42.87 -38.78
N GLU A 397 3.27 -41.76 -39.37
CA GLU A 397 2.82 -41.73 -40.76
C GLU A 397 3.97 -42.02 -41.73
N MET A 398 5.17 -41.52 -41.46
CA MET A 398 6.34 -41.81 -42.27
C MET A 398 6.75 -43.28 -42.18
N ALA A 399 6.73 -43.89 -40.99
CA ALA A 399 6.99 -45.33 -40.85
C ALA A 399 5.89 -46.20 -41.46
N ARG A 400 4.64 -45.72 -41.48
CA ARG A 400 3.56 -46.37 -42.24
C ARG A 400 3.89 -46.39 -43.72
N ARG A 401 4.29 -45.25 -44.30
CA ARG A 401 4.66 -45.15 -45.72
C ARG A 401 5.84 -46.04 -46.08
N GLU A 402 6.83 -46.14 -45.19
CA GLU A 402 7.97 -47.02 -45.37
C GLU A 402 7.57 -48.50 -45.42
N ARG A 403 6.72 -48.96 -44.49
CA ARG A 403 6.20 -50.33 -44.49
C ARG A 403 5.41 -50.65 -45.76
N TYR A 404 4.51 -49.75 -46.15
CA TYR A 404 3.74 -49.92 -47.39
C TYR A 404 4.65 -49.98 -48.64
N ARG A 405 5.73 -49.20 -48.66
CA ARG A 405 6.72 -49.25 -49.74
C ARG A 405 7.44 -50.60 -49.76
N ALA A 406 7.91 -51.07 -48.60
CA ALA A 406 8.58 -52.37 -48.49
C ALA A 406 7.66 -53.53 -48.92
N GLU A 407 6.39 -53.52 -48.50
CA GLU A 407 5.38 -54.50 -48.93
C GLU A 407 5.16 -54.46 -50.45
N MET A 408 5.08 -53.26 -51.04
CA MET A 408 4.93 -53.10 -52.48
C MET A 408 6.17 -53.59 -53.26
N GLU A 409 7.37 -53.27 -52.76
CA GLU A 409 8.63 -53.73 -53.32
C GLU A 409 8.75 -55.27 -53.26
N GLU A 410 8.33 -55.89 -52.16
CA GLU A 410 8.28 -57.35 -52.02
C GLU A 410 7.32 -57.99 -53.04
N ILE A 411 6.14 -57.40 -53.24
CA ILE A 411 5.18 -57.87 -54.26
C ILE A 411 5.79 -57.76 -55.66
N VAL A 412 6.40 -56.61 -55.99
CA VAL A 412 7.04 -56.39 -57.30
C VAL A 412 8.19 -57.37 -57.50
N HIS A 413 9.04 -57.56 -56.49
CA HIS A 413 10.13 -58.52 -56.52
C HIS A 413 9.62 -59.94 -56.77
N GLY A 414 8.62 -60.39 -56.01
CA GLY A 414 8.00 -61.70 -56.21
C GLY A 414 7.27 -61.83 -57.56
N MET A 415 6.82 -60.75 -58.18
CA MET A 415 6.31 -60.77 -59.56
C MET A 415 7.44 -60.94 -60.58
N VAL A 416 8.55 -60.22 -60.43
CA VAL A 416 9.74 -60.34 -61.29
C VAL A 416 10.31 -61.76 -61.21
N GLU A 417 10.50 -62.30 -60.00
CA GLU A 417 10.98 -63.68 -59.81
C GLU A 417 10.07 -64.72 -60.46
N ARG A 418 8.74 -64.55 -60.33
CA ARG A 418 7.77 -65.45 -60.99
C ARG A 418 7.87 -65.37 -62.51
N LEU A 419 8.03 -64.17 -63.09
CA LEU A 419 8.19 -63.98 -64.53
C LEU A 419 9.52 -64.59 -65.03
N GLU A 420 10.60 -64.46 -64.26
CA GLU A 420 11.89 -65.09 -64.59
C GLU A 420 11.80 -66.62 -64.53
N ARG A 421 11.15 -67.18 -63.50
CA ARG A 421 10.91 -68.63 -63.42
C ARG A 421 10.10 -69.17 -64.61
N TYR A 422 9.01 -68.49 -64.99
CA TYR A 422 8.22 -68.89 -66.18
C TYR A 422 9.05 -68.85 -67.47
N ARG A 423 9.93 -67.87 -67.59
CA ARG A 423 10.84 -67.76 -68.72
C ARG A 423 11.84 -68.91 -68.73
N ASP A 424 12.42 -69.26 -67.59
CA ASP A 424 13.36 -70.38 -67.48
C ASP A 424 12.69 -71.72 -67.80
N GLU A 425 11.45 -71.94 -67.34
CA GLU A 425 10.64 -73.12 -67.69
C GLU A 425 10.39 -73.19 -69.21
N GLU A 426 10.06 -72.08 -69.86
CA GLU A 426 9.84 -72.02 -71.32
C GLU A 426 11.15 -72.25 -72.10
N ILE A 427 12.28 -71.69 -71.65
CA ILE A 427 13.61 -71.97 -72.22
C ILE A 427 13.90 -73.47 -72.14
N GLN A 428 13.65 -74.09 -70.98
CA GLN A 428 13.87 -75.52 -70.77
C GLN A 428 12.99 -76.37 -71.69
N ARG A 429 11.70 -76.05 -71.80
CA ARG A 429 10.78 -76.76 -72.71
C ARG A 429 11.18 -76.61 -74.18
N ARG A 430 11.60 -75.42 -74.61
CA ARG A 430 12.14 -75.20 -75.97
C ARG A 430 13.39 -76.04 -76.18
N HIS A 431 14.31 -76.06 -75.23
CA HIS A 431 15.54 -76.84 -75.31
C HIS A 431 15.25 -78.35 -75.41
N GLU A 432 14.31 -78.87 -74.61
CA GLU A 432 13.84 -80.26 -74.69
C GLU A 432 13.22 -80.57 -76.05
N PHE A 433 12.35 -79.70 -76.55
CA PHE A 433 11.74 -79.84 -77.88
C PHE A 433 12.80 -79.88 -78.99
N PHE A 434 13.77 -78.96 -78.97
CA PHE A 434 14.85 -78.94 -79.94
C PHE A 434 15.76 -80.16 -79.85
N THR A 435 16.03 -80.66 -78.65
CA THR A 435 16.85 -81.86 -78.47
C THR A 435 16.16 -83.11 -79.03
N GLN A 436 14.83 -83.17 -78.94
CA GLN A 436 14.03 -84.33 -79.40
C GLN A 436 13.75 -84.29 -80.90
N GLU A 437 13.36 -83.13 -81.44
CA GLU A 437 12.81 -83.01 -82.80
C GLU A 437 13.68 -82.14 -83.73
N GLY A 438 14.67 -81.43 -83.20
CA GLY A 438 15.44 -80.41 -83.94
C GLY A 438 16.26 -80.97 -85.10
N GLU A 439 16.75 -82.22 -85.01
CA GLU A 439 17.50 -82.87 -86.11
C GLU A 439 16.65 -83.09 -87.37
N PHE A 440 15.32 -83.11 -87.22
CA PHE A 440 14.37 -83.37 -88.30
C PHE A 440 13.68 -82.10 -88.83
N ILE A 441 13.95 -80.93 -88.23
CA ILE A 441 13.34 -79.65 -88.59
C ILE A 441 14.36 -78.81 -89.37
N PRO A 442 14.16 -78.57 -90.68
CA PRO A 442 15.01 -77.66 -91.45
C PRO A 442 14.95 -76.24 -90.87
N GLU A 443 16.10 -75.57 -90.79
CA GLU A 443 16.22 -74.22 -90.21
C GLU A 443 15.27 -73.19 -90.88
N ASP A 444 14.96 -73.37 -92.16
CA ASP A 444 14.10 -72.46 -92.94
C ASP A 444 12.59 -72.61 -92.65
N LEU A 445 12.16 -73.66 -91.94
CA LEU A 445 10.73 -73.93 -91.71
C LEU A 445 10.10 -72.93 -90.74
N CYS A 446 10.86 -72.50 -89.72
CA CYS A 446 10.44 -71.50 -88.75
C CYS A 446 11.65 -70.69 -88.26
N PRO A 447 11.97 -69.55 -88.88
CA PRO A 447 13.17 -68.77 -88.55
C PRO A 447 13.27 -68.29 -87.11
N PHE A 448 12.13 -68.17 -86.43
CA PHE A 448 12.01 -67.67 -85.05
C PHE A 448 12.04 -68.78 -84.00
N VAL A 449 12.19 -70.04 -84.41
CA VAL A 449 12.12 -71.19 -83.50
C VAL A 449 13.21 -71.11 -82.42
N THR A 450 14.38 -70.52 -82.73
CA THR A 450 15.52 -70.33 -81.83
C THR A 450 15.47 -69.02 -81.03
N ASP A 451 14.45 -68.17 -81.22
CA ASP A 451 14.35 -66.90 -80.51
C ASP A 451 14.20 -67.13 -79.00
N PRO A 452 14.90 -66.36 -78.15
CA PRO A 452 14.72 -66.44 -76.71
C PRO A 452 13.31 -65.97 -76.31
N PRO A 453 12.69 -66.55 -75.26
CA PRO A 453 11.40 -66.07 -74.80
C PRO A 453 11.47 -64.61 -74.32
N ALA A 454 10.40 -63.86 -74.55
CA ALA A 454 10.30 -62.44 -74.22
C ALA A 454 10.59 -62.19 -72.74
N ARG A 455 11.40 -61.16 -72.47
CA ARG A 455 11.70 -60.70 -71.11
C ARG A 455 10.82 -59.50 -70.77
N TRP A 456 10.12 -59.59 -69.65
CA TRP A 456 9.31 -58.50 -69.11
C TRP A 456 10.11 -57.76 -68.02
N SER A 457 10.03 -56.43 -68.00
CA SER A 457 10.64 -55.58 -66.97
C SER A 457 9.59 -54.66 -66.36
N LEU A 458 9.52 -54.60 -65.03
CA LEU A 458 8.72 -53.63 -64.30
C LEU A 458 9.63 -52.48 -63.85
N ALA A 459 9.17 -51.24 -64.01
CA ALA A 459 9.88 -50.05 -63.55
C ALA A 459 8.95 -49.20 -62.68
N ASN A 460 9.46 -48.72 -61.53
CA ASN A 460 8.74 -47.76 -60.71
C ASN A 460 8.81 -46.37 -61.38
N THR A 461 7.67 -45.73 -61.61
CA THR A 461 7.57 -44.39 -62.23
C THR A 461 7.36 -43.28 -61.20
N GLY A 462 7.32 -43.60 -59.90
CA GLY A 462 7.12 -42.62 -58.83
C GLY A 462 8.43 -42.07 -58.28
N GLU A 463 8.48 -40.75 -58.07
CA GLU A 463 9.50 -40.07 -57.24
C GLU A 463 9.12 -40.21 -55.76
N ASP A 464 9.22 -41.41 -55.18
CA ASP A 464 9.13 -41.57 -53.73
C ASP A 464 10.55 -41.70 -53.17
N ASP A 465 11.10 -40.58 -52.66
CA ASP A 465 12.37 -40.56 -51.95
C ASP A 465 12.23 -41.42 -50.68
N GLY A 466 12.73 -42.65 -50.75
CA GLY A 466 12.74 -43.61 -49.65
C GLY A 466 13.50 -43.10 -48.43
N ARG A 467 12.82 -42.33 -47.59
CA ARG A 467 13.35 -41.82 -46.32
C ARG A 467 13.08 -42.87 -45.24
N VAL A 468 14.16 -43.50 -44.77
CA VAL A 468 14.14 -44.47 -43.66
C VAL A 468 14.08 -43.74 -42.33
N ILE A 469 13.17 -44.15 -41.44
CA ILE A 469 13.13 -43.66 -40.06
C ILE A 469 13.75 -44.69 -39.12
N ALA A 470 14.64 -44.23 -38.24
CA ALA A 470 15.25 -45.09 -37.23
C ALA A 470 14.19 -45.59 -36.22
N GLU A 471 14.20 -46.90 -35.94
CA GLU A 471 13.22 -47.60 -35.10
C GLU A 471 13.08 -46.99 -33.69
N GLY A 472 14.19 -46.53 -33.09
CA GLY A 472 14.16 -45.87 -31.77
C GLY A 472 13.37 -44.56 -31.71
N LEU A 473 13.20 -43.84 -32.83
CA LEU A 473 12.37 -42.63 -32.85
C LEU A 473 10.88 -42.94 -32.92
N LEU A 474 10.51 -44.14 -33.39
CA LEU A 474 9.13 -44.58 -33.43
C LEU A 474 8.66 -45.02 -32.04
N GLU A 475 9.53 -45.64 -31.26
CA GLU A 475 9.26 -45.95 -29.85
C GLU A 475 9.08 -44.67 -29.01
N GLU A 476 9.97 -43.68 -29.20
CA GLU A 476 9.82 -42.35 -28.55
C GLU A 476 8.52 -41.65 -28.98
N ALA A 477 8.15 -41.72 -30.27
CA ALA A 477 6.89 -41.15 -30.77
C ALA A 477 5.65 -41.84 -30.18
N CYS A 478 5.70 -43.17 -29.98
CA CYS A 478 4.63 -43.91 -29.31
C CYS A 478 4.49 -43.50 -27.84
N HIS A 479 5.61 -43.40 -27.09
CA HIS A 479 5.59 -42.91 -25.72
C HIS A 479 5.01 -41.49 -25.60
N ILE A 480 5.37 -40.57 -26.51
CA ILE A 480 4.82 -39.20 -26.52
C ILE A 480 3.29 -39.19 -26.69
N LEU A 481 2.72 -40.16 -27.41
CA LEU A 481 1.27 -40.25 -27.64
C LEU A 481 0.53 -41.01 -26.52
N GLU A 482 1.25 -41.79 -25.72
CA GLU A 482 0.70 -42.50 -24.55
C GLU A 482 0.75 -41.65 -23.26
N ASP A 483 1.74 -40.75 -23.14
CA ASP A 483 1.94 -39.85 -21.99
C ASP A 483 1.07 -38.58 -22.03
N THR A 484 0.30 -38.34 -23.11
CA THR A 484 -0.63 -37.20 -23.26
C THR A 484 -2.07 -37.65 -23.27
#